data_AF-A0A848K273-F1
#
_entry.id   AF-A0A848K273-F1
#
_cell.length_a   1.000
_cell.length_b   1.000
_cell.length_c   1.000
_cell.angle_alpha   90.00
_cell.angle_beta   90.00
_cell.angle_gamma   90.00
#
_symmetry.space_group_name_H-M   'P 1'
#
loop_
_entity.id
_entity.type
_entity.pdbx_description
1 polymer ?
#
loop_
_entity_poly.entity_id
_entity_poly.type
_entity_poly.pdbx_seq_one_letter_code
_entity_poly.pdbx_strand_id
1 'polypeptide(L)'
;MSFDRVQLWVGTVGGCLAIVLGVVKLWETFLKDRPRLRTSYSFSTAPGDEDTITIFNISPTPVQVINWTLQWEPKGWRHRERGKIDVTPDDGGGAFKIGPRDSYVLGFDERDKFDWGYRASEGRRLTLTLYTFVTRKPIRLTVSG
;
A
#
# COMPACT_ATOMS: atom_id res chain seq x y z
N MET A 1 -9.88 59.42 -10.07
CA MET A 1 -8.83 58.86 -9.20
C MET A 1 -9.31 57.84 -8.16
N SER A 2 -10.61 57.77 -7.77
CA SER A 2 -11.08 56.74 -6.81
C SER A 2 -11.38 55.37 -7.44
N PHE A 3 -11.81 55.33 -8.71
CA PHE A 3 -12.21 54.10 -9.41
C PHE A 3 -11.04 53.13 -9.64
N ASP A 4 -9.86 53.65 -9.99
CA ASP A 4 -8.65 52.85 -10.24
C ASP A 4 -8.19 52.11 -8.99
N ARG A 5 -8.30 52.74 -7.80
CA ARG A 5 -7.92 52.13 -6.52
C ARG A 5 -8.85 50.98 -6.14
N VAL A 6 -10.14 51.09 -6.44
CA VAL A 6 -11.14 50.04 -6.17
C VAL A 6 -10.91 48.85 -7.10
N GLN A 7 -10.67 49.09 -8.39
CA GLN A 7 -10.36 48.01 -9.34
C GLN A 7 -9.06 47.27 -8.97
N LEU A 8 -8.03 48.00 -8.55
CA LEU A 8 -6.76 47.42 -8.11
C LEU A 8 -6.96 46.55 -6.85
N TRP A 9 -7.76 47.02 -5.89
CA TRP A 9 -8.10 46.26 -4.67
C TRP A 9 -8.87 44.97 -4.97
N VAL A 10 -9.89 45.05 -5.82
CA VAL A 10 -10.68 43.89 -6.22
C VAL A 10 -9.81 42.88 -6.98
N GLY A 11 -8.93 43.36 -7.86
CA GLY A 11 -7.97 42.53 -8.58
C GLY A 11 -6.99 41.81 -7.64
N THR A 12 -6.43 42.51 -6.63
CA THR A 12 -5.51 41.91 -5.66
C THR A 12 -6.21 40.84 -4.82
N VAL A 13 -7.41 41.11 -4.31
CA VAL A 13 -8.17 40.14 -3.52
C VAL A 13 -8.54 38.91 -4.36
N GLY A 14 -9.02 39.13 -5.58
CA GLY A 14 -9.35 38.04 -6.51
C GLY A 14 -8.13 37.18 -6.86
N GLY A 15 -6.99 37.80 -7.12
CA GLY A 15 -5.73 37.11 -7.39
C GLY A 15 -5.26 36.27 -6.20
N CYS A 16 -5.30 36.82 -4.98
CA CYS A 16 -4.96 36.07 -3.77
C CYS A 16 -5.88 34.86 -3.56
N LEU A 17 -7.20 35.02 -3.77
CA LEU A 17 -8.16 33.93 -3.63
C LEU A 17 -7.90 32.81 -4.65
N ALA A 18 -7.62 33.18 -5.90
CA ALA A 18 -7.31 32.22 -6.96
C ALA A 18 -6.04 31.41 -6.66
N ILE A 19 -5.00 32.05 -6.12
CA ILE A 19 -3.76 31.37 -5.71
C ILE A 19 -4.04 30.37 -4.58
N VAL A 20 -4.80 30.77 -3.56
CA VAL A 20 -5.16 29.87 -2.44
C VAL A 20 -5.93 28.66 -2.94
N LEU A 21 -6.94 28.87 -3.78
CA LEU A 21 -7.71 27.77 -4.38
C LEU A 21 -6.84 26.86 -5.25
N GLY A 22 -5.91 27.43 -6.01
CA GLY A 22 -4.94 26.69 -6.81
C GLY A 22 -4.04 25.79 -5.96
N VAL A 23 -3.53 26.31 -4.83
CA VAL A 23 -2.71 25.54 -3.89
C VAL A 23 -3.51 24.42 -3.23
N VAL A 24 -4.74 24.69 -2.79
CA VAL A 24 -5.63 23.67 -2.21
C VAL A 24 -5.88 22.56 -3.23
N LYS A 25 -6.15 22.91 -4.49
CA LYS A 25 -6.43 21.91 -5.53
C LYS A 25 -5.20 21.05 -5.86
N LEU A 26 -4.01 21.67 -5.90
CA LEU A 26 -2.75 20.95 -6.03
C LEU A 26 -2.54 20.00 -4.85
N TRP A 27 -2.79 20.46 -3.62
CA TRP A 27 -2.63 19.64 -2.42
C TRP A 27 -3.56 18.42 -2.42
N GLU A 28 -4.84 18.60 -2.77
CA GLU A 28 -5.77 17.49 -2.89
C GLU A 28 -5.29 16.47 -3.94
N THR A 29 -4.94 16.94 -5.13
CA THR A 29 -4.57 16.06 -6.25
C THR A 29 -3.26 15.30 -5.99
N PHE A 30 -2.26 15.93 -5.37
CA PHE A 30 -0.92 15.33 -5.22
C PHE A 30 -0.69 14.59 -3.90
N LEU A 31 -1.33 15.02 -2.81
CA LEU A 31 -1.10 14.44 -1.47
C LEU A 31 -2.26 13.57 -0.98
N LYS A 32 -3.52 13.88 -1.33
CA LYS A 32 -4.67 13.14 -0.81
C LYS A 32 -4.94 11.84 -1.56
N ASP A 33 -4.79 11.85 -2.88
CA ASP A 33 -5.14 10.71 -3.76
C ASP A 33 -4.09 9.58 -3.80
N ARG A 34 -3.10 9.61 -2.90
CA ARG A 34 -2.10 8.54 -2.82
C ARG A 34 -2.77 7.23 -2.40
N PRO A 35 -2.51 6.12 -3.11
CA PRO A 35 -3.07 4.83 -2.76
C PRO A 35 -2.61 4.42 -1.36
N ARG A 36 -3.56 4.05 -0.52
CA ARG A 36 -3.33 3.61 0.86
C ARG A 36 -3.79 2.18 0.99
N LEU A 37 -2.83 1.28 1.11
CA LEU A 37 -3.09 -0.14 1.31
C LEU A 37 -2.79 -0.52 2.76
N ARG A 38 -3.60 -1.41 3.31
CA ARG A 38 -3.39 -2.04 4.61
C ARG A 38 -3.50 -3.54 4.45
N THR A 39 -2.70 -4.29 5.19
CA THR A 39 -2.71 -5.75 5.19
C THR A 39 -3.23 -6.27 6.51
N SER A 40 -3.96 -7.39 6.47
CA SER A 40 -4.30 -8.23 7.61
C SER A 40 -4.03 -9.68 7.22
N TYR A 41 -3.73 -10.53 8.19
CA TYR A 41 -3.56 -11.95 7.98
C TYR A 41 -4.46 -12.75 8.92
N SER A 42 -4.84 -13.93 8.46
CA SER A 42 -5.48 -14.95 9.27
C SER A 42 -4.74 -16.26 8.99
N PHE A 43 -4.06 -16.79 9.99
CA PHE A 43 -3.42 -18.11 9.92
C PHE A 43 -4.25 -19.09 10.73
N SER A 44 -4.51 -20.26 10.16
CA SER A 44 -5.19 -21.33 10.87
C SER A 44 -4.29 -22.56 10.94
N THR A 45 -4.13 -23.07 12.17
CA THR A 45 -3.42 -24.33 12.44
C THR A 45 -4.30 -25.56 12.25
N ALA A 46 -5.58 -25.41 11.90
CA ALA A 46 -6.46 -26.53 11.64
C ALA A 46 -6.15 -27.20 10.28
N PRO A 47 -6.19 -28.53 10.19
CA PRO A 47 -6.07 -29.24 8.92
C PRO A 47 -7.29 -28.92 8.03
N GLY A 48 -7.04 -28.48 6.80
CA GLY A 48 -8.09 -28.06 5.86
C GLY A 48 -8.49 -26.57 5.89
N ASP A 49 -7.93 -25.76 6.78
CA ASP A 49 -8.12 -24.30 6.72
C ASP A 49 -6.99 -23.65 5.89
N GLU A 50 -7.39 -22.74 4.99
CA GLU A 50 -6.49 -21.93 4.16
C GLU A 50 -5.89 -20.77 4.95
N ASP A 51 -4.58 -20.58 4.83
CA ASP A 51 -3.92 -19.38 5.33
C ASP A 51 -4.24 -18.22 4.39
N THR A 52 -4.63 -17.06 4.92
CA THR A 52 -5.09 -15.95 4.08
C THR A 52 -4.46 -14.62 4.46
N ILE A 53 -3.97 -13.88 3.47
CA ILE A 53 -3.59 -12.46 3.60
C ILE A 53 -4.63 -11.61 2.90
N THR A 54 -5.32 -10.77 3.66
CA THR A 54 -6.26 -9.80 3.12
C THR A 54 -5.59 -8.44 2.94
N ILE A 55 -5.62 -7.92 1.71
CA ILE A 55 -5.14 -6.59 1.35
C ILE A 55 -6.34 -5.67 1.22
N PHE A 56 -6.43 -4.67 2.08
CA PHE A 56 -7.44 -3.64 2.06
C PHE A 56 -6.94 -2.39 1.33
N ASN A 57 -7.68 -1.96 0.31
CA ASN A 57 -7.53 -0.64 -0.26
C ASN A 57 -8.38 0.36 0.51
N ILE A 58 -7.76 1.21 1.31
CA ILE A 58 -8.45 2.26 2.09
C ILE A 58 -8.67 3.51 1.23
N SER A 59 -7.96 3.61 0.09
CA SER A 59 -8.05 4.76 -0.78
C SER A 59 -9.29 4.71 -1.70
N PRO A 60 -9.81 5.89 -2.11
CA PRO A 60 -10.90 5.99 -3.09
C PRO A 60 -10.44 5.69 -4.52
N THR A 61 -9.15 5.45 -4.74
CA THR A 61 -8.57 5.14 -6.05
C THR A 61 -8.35 3.63 -6.17
N PRO A 62 -8.74 3.00 -7.29
CA PRO A 62 -8.47 1.58 -7.50
C PRO A 62 -6.96 1.34 -7.65
N VAL A 63 -6.48 0.20 -7.17
CA VAL A 63 -5.08 -0.20 -7.29
C VAL A 63 -4.98 -1.44 -8.16
N GLN A 64 -4.20 -1.34 -9.24
CA GLN A 64 -3.87 -2.48 -10.08
C GLN A 64 -2.46 -2.98 -9.73
N VAL A 65 -2.41 -4.21 -9.22
CA VAL A 65 -1.19 -4.94 -8.93
C VAL A 65 -0.87 -5.81 -10.15
N ILE A 66 0.35 -5.68 -10.65
CA ILE A 66 0.84 -6.46 -11.81
C ILE A 66 1.45 -7.76 -11.33
N ASN A 67 2.19 -7.65 -10.23
CA ASN A 67 2.94 -8.72 -9.63
C ASN A 67 3.08 -8.41 -8.15
N TRP A 68 3.27 -9.43 -7.34
CA TRP A 68 3.51 -9.32 -5.93
C TRP A 68 4.53 -10.36 -5.49
N THR A 69 5.31 -10.02 -4.48
CA THR A 69 6.25 -10.96 -3.87
C THR A 69 6.12 -10.91 -2.36
N LEU A 70 6.35 -12.06 -1.73
CA LEU A 70 6.28 -12.21 -0.30
C LEU A 70 7.65 -12.64 0.22
N GLN A 71 8.20 -11.89 1.16
CA GLN A 71 9.57 -12.11 1.62
C GLN A 71 9.68 -11.98 3.14
N TRP A 72 10.42 -12.90 3.77
CA TRP A 72 10.91 -12.68 5.11
C TRP A 72 12.10 -11.73 5.08
N GLU A 73 11.93 -10.58 5.74
CA GLU A 73 12.99 -9.60 5.93
C GLU A 73 13.44 -9.58 7.40
N PRO A 74 14.72 -9.32 7.69
CA PRO A 74 15.18 -9.20 9.06
C PRO A 74 14.55 -8.00 9.78
N LYS A 75 14.12 -8.21 11.02
CA LYS A 75 13.51 -7.18 11.86
C LYS A 75 14.61 -6.29 12.47
N GLY A 76 15.12 -5.36 11.66
CA GLY A 76 16.12 -4.39 12.06
C GLY A 76 17.57 -4.82 11.83
N TRP A 77 18.49 -3.90 12.12
CA TRP A 77 19.93 -4.05 11.85
C TRP A 77 20.59 -5.27 12.51
N ARG A 78 20.19 -5.65 13.73
CA ARG A 78 20.73 -6.80 14.47
C ARG A 78 20.50 -8.15 13.79
N HIS A 79 19.54 -8.23 12.89
CA HIS A 79 19.22 -9.48 12.18
C HIS A 79 19.61 -9.44 10.70
N ARG A 80 20.33 -8.40 10.25
CA ARG A 80 20.65 -8.17 8.82
C ARG A 80 21.38 -9.34 8.15
N GLU A 81 22.15 -10.10 8.92
CA GLU A 81 22.88 -11.29 8.46
C GLU A 81 21.96 -12.47 8.10
N ARG A 82 20.70 -12.49 8.59
CA ARG A 82 19.75 -13.58 8.31
C ARG A 82 19.23 -13.61 6.87
N GLY A 83 19.65 -12.67 6.02
CA GLY A 83 19.27 -12.59 4.61
C GLY A 83 17.78 -12.31 4.40
N LYS A 84 17.39 -12.20 3.13
CA LYS A 84 15.98 -12.22 2.72
C LYS A 84 15.64 -13.62 2.22
N ILE A 85 14.48 -14.13 2.59
CA ILE A 85 13.97 -15.40 2.07
C ILE A 85 12.73 -15.08 1.27
N ASP A 86 12.72 -15.48 -0.01
CA ASP A 86 11.54 -15.41 -0.84
C ASP A 86 10.61 -16.57 -0.49
N VAL A 87 9.35 -16.24 -0.26
CA VAL A 87 8.29 -17.17 0.13
C VAL A 87 7.05 -16.97 -0.72
N THR A 88 7.22 -16.33 -1.88
CA THR A 88 6.17 -16.20 -2.88
C THR A 88 5.78 -17.60 -3.36
N PRO A 89 4.49 -17.98 -3.28
CA PRO A 89 4.00 -19.25 -3.82
C PRO A 89 4.33 -19.40 -5.30
N ASP A 90 4.41 -20.64 -5.80
CA ASP A 90 4.73 -20.91 -7.21
C ASP A 90 3.62 -20.43 -8.17
N ASP A 91 2.38 -20.37 -7.69
CA ASP A 91 1.24 -19.74 -8.36
C ASP A 91 1.04 -18.24 -7.97
N GLY A 92 1.85 -17.77 -7.03
CA GLY A 92 1.90 -16.41 -6.53
C GLY A 92 2.60 -15.47 -7.50
N GLY A 93 2.09 -14.25 -7.63
CA GLY A 93 2.63 -13.23 -8.54
C GLY A 93 1.70 -12.84 -9.70
N GLY A 94 0.47 -13.37 -9.72
CA GLY A 94 -0.56 -12.95 -10.68
C GLY A 94 -0.98 -11.49 -10.53
N ALA A 95 -1.41 -10.88 -11.64
CA ALA A 95 -1.98 -9.54 -11.64
C ALA A 95 -3.41 -9.55 -11.10
N PHE A 96 -3.74 -8.60 -10.23
CA PHE A 96 -5.09 -8.42 -9.72
C PHE A 96 -5.42 -6.94 -9.51
N LYS A 97 -6.70 -6.63 -9.39
CA LYS A 97 -7.18 -5.27 -9.16
C LYS A 97 -7.98 -5.22 -7.87
N ILE A 98 -7.62 -4.27 -7.01
CA ILE A 98 -8.40 -3.94 -5.82
C ILE A 98 -9.23 -2.70 -6.12
N GLY A 99 -10.55 -2.81 -5.95
CA GLY A 99 -11.47 -1.69 -6.11
C GLY A 99 -11.22 -0.56 -5.09
N PRO A 100 -11.83 0.62 -5.29
CA PRO A 100 -11.87 1.67 -4.27
C PRO A 100 -12.53 1.16 -2.99
N ARG A 101 -11.91 1.40 -1.82
CA ARG A 101 -12.47 0.97 -0.52
C ARG A 101 -12.82 -0.52 -0.44
N ASP A 102 -12.07 -1.35 -1.16
CA ASP A 102 -12.32 -2.78 -1.32
C ASP A 102 -11.17 -3.62 -0.77
N SER A 103 -11.35 -4.93 -0.70
CA SER A 103 -10.34 -5.88 -0.24
C SER A 103 -10.07 -7.00 -1.24
N TYR A 104 -8.84 -7.48 -1.26
CA TYR A 104 -8.43 -8.65 -2.03
C TYR A 104 -7.77 -9.68 -1.12
N VAL A 105 -8.15 -10.94 -1.27
CA VAL A 105 -7.66 -12.04 -0.44
C VAL A 105 -6.67 -12.88 -1.23
N LEU A 106 -5.46 -13.02 -0.69
CA LEU A 106 -4.48 -13.99 -1.12
C LEU A 106 -4.67 -15.24 -0.26
N GLY A 107 -5.18 -16.31 -0.87
CA GLY A 107 -5.25 -17.65 -0.25
C GLY A 107 -3.94 -18.40 -0.47
N PHE A 108 -3.54 -19.17 0.54
CA PHE A 108 -2.37 -20.02 0.52
C PHE A 108 -2.80 -21.43 0.91
N ASP A 109 -2.74 -22.36 -0.06
CA ASP A 109 -3.13 -23.75 0.12
C ASP A 109 -2.03 -24.58 0.78
N GLU A 110 -2.38 -25.74 1.33
CA GLU A 110 -1.49 -26.62 2.10
C GLU A 110 -0.19 -27.04 1.39
N ARG A 111 -0.11 -26.93 0.05
CA ARG A 111 1.13 -27.18 -0.72
C ARG A 111 2.12 -26.01 -0.66
N ASP A 112 1.62 -24.80 -0.47
CA ASP A 112 2.37 -23.55 -0.30
C ASP A 112 2.41 -23.11 1.18
N LYS A 113 2.14 -24.04 2.11
CA LYS A 113 2.15 -23.81 3.56
C LYS A 113 3.59 -23.54 4.02
N PHE A 114 4.03 -22.31 3.83
CA PHE A 114 5.28 -21.81 4.35
C PHE A 114 5.25 -21.89 5.88
N ASP A 115 6.41 -21.97 6.55
CA ASP A 115 6.42 -21.95 8.01
C ASP A 115 6.03 -20.52 8.48
N TRP A 116 4.78 -20.32 8.88
CA TRP A 116 4.26 -19.04 9.41
C TRP A 116 4.35 -18.96 10.94
N GLY A 117 4.87 -20.02 11.59
CA GLY A 117 4.90 -20.15 13.03
C GLY A 117 5.79 -19.11 13.74
N TYR A 118 5.62 -19.00 15.06
CA TYR A 118 6.43 -18.13 15.91
C TYR A 118 7.94 -18.25 15.64
N ARG A 119 8.42 -19.46 15.36
CA ARG A 119 9.82 -19.76 15.01
C ARG A 119 10.27 -19.13 13.69
N ALA A 120 9.42 -19.14 12.67
CA ALA A 120 9.74 -18.50 11.39
C ALA A 120 9.71 -16.97 11.47
N SER A 121 8.84 -16.43 12.33
CA SER A 121 8.76 -15.00 12.63
C SER A 121 9.88 -14.49 13.55
N GLU A 122 10.67 -15.37 14.16
CA GLU A 122 11.66 -14.98 15.18
C GLU A 122 12.81 -14.17 14.55
N GLY A 123 12.85 -12.87 14.87
CA GLY A 123 13.83 -11.92 14.33
C GLY A 123 13.59 -11.53 12.86
N ARG A 124 12.48 -11.94 12.27
CA ARG A 124 12.08 -11.63 10.89
C ARG A 124 10.69 -10.97 10.88
N ARG A 125 10.41 -10.22 9.82
CA ARG A 125 9.10 -9.65 9.52
C ARG A 125 8.73 -10.09 8.13
N LEU A 126 7.46 -10.38 7.93
CA LEU A 126 6.98 -10.70 6.61
C LEU A 126 6.63 -9.41 5.87
N THR A 127 7.21 -9.25 4.69
CA THR A 127 7.01 -8.08 3.84
C THR A 127 6.36 -8.54 2.54
N LEU A 128 5.13 -8.07 2.32
CA LEU A 128 4.44 -8.16 1.05
C LEU A 128 4.84 -6.95 0.19
N THR A 129 5.40 -7.21 -0.98
CA THR A 129 5.82 -6.19 -1.94
C THR A 129 4.90 -6.24 -3.14
N LEU A 130 4.18 -5.15 -3.42
CA LEU A 130 3.25 -5.03 -4.53
C LEU A 130 3.86 -4.15 -5.62
N TYR A 131 3.91 -4.67 -6.83
CA TYR A 131 4.33 -3.95 -8.03
C TYR A 131 3.09 -3.44 -8.76
N THR A 132 2.98 -2.13 -8.95
CA THR A 132 1.84 -1.49 -9.62
C THR A 132 2.29 -0.80 -10.90
N PHE A 133 1.36 -0.58 -11.85
CA PHE A 133 1.64 0.21 -13.06
C PHE A 133 1.78 1.71 -12.75
N VAL A 134 1.14 2.17 -11.67
CA VAL A 134 0.99 3.59 -11.35
C VAL A 134 2.26 4.15 -10.70
N THR A 135 2.94 3.35 -9.86
CA THR A 135 4.09 3.81 -9.08
C THR A 135 5.38 3.11 -9.49
N ARG A 136 6.42 3.88 -9.81
CA ARG A 136 7.78 3.33 -10.06
C ARG A 136 8.38 2.63 -8.84
N LYS A 137 7.95 3.01 -7.63
CA LYS A 137 8.38 2.36 -6.39
C LYS A 137 7.36 1.30 -6.01
N PRO A 138 7.79 0.07 -5.69
CA PRO A 138 6.89 -0.96 -5.22
C PRO A 138 6.35 -0.59 -3.84
N ILE A 139 5.09 -0.92 -3.59
CA ILE A 139 4.43 -0.69 -2.31
C ILE A 139 4.83 -1.83 -1.38
N ARG A 140 5.55 -1.53 -0.30
CA ARG A 140 5.93 -2.54 0.70
C ARG A 140 5.00 -2.45 1.89
N LEU A 141 4.34 -3.56 2.18
CA LEU A 141 3.41 -3.71 3.29
C LEU A 141 4.01 -4.73 4.24
N THR A 142 4.11 -4.37 5.51
CA THR A 142 4.45 -5.34 6.55
C THR A 142 3.19 -6.11 6.90
N VAL A 143 3.28 -7.42 6.83
CA VAL A 143 2.22 -8.32 7.29
C VAL A 143 2.42 -8.43 8.80
N SER A 144 1.63 -7.67 9.56
CA SER A 144 1.64 -7.65 11.03
C SER A 144 0.21 -7.68 11.54
N GLY A 145 -0.04 -8.55 12.52
CA GLY A 145 -1.31 -8.76 13.20
C GLY A 145 -1.25 -8.16 14.59
#